data_AF-A0A127PUT7-F1
#
_entry.id   AF-A0A127PUT7-F1
#
_cell.length_a   1.000
_cell.length_b   1.000
_cell.length_c   1.000
_cell.angle_alpha   90.00
_cell.angle_beta   90.00
_cell.angle_gamma   90.00
#
_symmetry.space_group_name_H-M   'P 1'
#
loop_
_entity.id
_entity.type
_entity.pdbx_description
1 polymer ?
#
loop_
_entity_poly.entity_id
_entity_poly.type
_entity_poly.pdbx_seq_one_letter_code
_entity_poly.pdbx_strand_id
1 'polypeptide(L)'
;MRRPLPIIITKVLSKVRLAAYFVCTLSTLCFPPAHAQLLKYNSEAELFGAAAVSPDSVFQVLQRVISLCSKYSQPLQSFGEHELKNWVSRHRLYLEESAVARRELIAMLNSPSLAADMKQNIKNLLEVVSPKIIDSQFETMRIYIEEVGVKELQAHVCSDYIQSIADGKFDLSKNDPALTAYFDQRISRRGGEITTSSSVASADRLILGRWRHISLVRTFDKKTVAPQVSDGKTIVGFFPNGTWSLATASNLSSGTYRWLDTDHIEQTILQSGVAIQVGMVSIKQIRVNAEDLEITTVQTRTEMDKLLPAVKPGERRANEVVITSVFSREMNNP
;
A
#
# COMPACT_ATOMS: atom_id res chain seq x y z
N MET A 1 8.54 -24.46 -30.71
CA MET A 1 9.84 -23.88 -31.10
C MET A 1 10.06 -22.61 -30.27
N ARG A 2 10.98 -22.66 -29.29
CA ARG A 2 11.34 -21.53 -28.42
C ARG A 2 12.50 -20.78 -29.08
N ARG A 3 12.36 -19.47 -29.32
CA ARG A 3 13.48 -18.58 -29.69
C ARG A 3 13.99 -17.86 -28.43
N PRO A 4 15.31 -17.66 -28.26
CA PRO A 4 15.85 -17.09 -27.04
C PRO A 4 15.91 -15.56 -27.14
N LEU A 5 15.37 -14.85 -26.14
CA LEU A 5 15.72 -13.47 -25.80
C LEU A 5 16.87 -13.50 -24.77
N PRO A 6 18.14 -13.30 -25.16
CA PRO A 6 19.09 -12.77 -24.17
C PRO A 6 20.09 -11.73 -24.70
N ILE A 7 20.06 -11.35 -25.98
CA ILE A 7 21.16 -10.55 -26.57
C ILE A 7 20.83 -9.06 -26.72
N ILE A 8 19.56 -8.64 -26.63
CA ILE A 8 19.16 -7.24 -26.87
C ILE A 8 19.21 -6.38 -25.59
N ILE A 9 19.30 -6.99 -24.40
CA ILE A 9 19.23 -6.28 -23.11
C ILE A 9 20.54 -5.54 -22.75
N THR A 10 21.68 -5.94 -23.33
CA THR A 10 23.02 -5.46 -22.95
C THR A 10 23.34 -4.01 -23.35
N LYS A 11 22.58 -3.38 -24.25
CA LYS A 11 22.86 -2.00 -24.71
C LYS A 11 21.93 -0.92 -24.14
N VAL A 12 20.83 -1.29 -23.48
CA VAL A 12 19.78 -0.33 -23.10
C VAL A 12 20.00 0.24 -21.68
N LEU A 13 20.51 -0.56 -20.75
CA LEU A 13 20.62 -0.14 -19.33
C LEU A 13 21.89 0.66 -18.98
N SER A 14 22.90 0.70 -19.85
CA SER A 14 24.11 1.53 -19.62
C SER A 14 23.90 3.01 -19.99
N LYS A 15 22.74 3.36 -20.56
CA LYS A 15 22.35 4.72 -20.94
C LYS A 15 21.04 5.12 -20.28
N VAL A 16 20.79 4.66 -19.06
CA VAL A 16 19.86 5.37 -18.18
C VAL A 16 20.46 6.76 -17.96
N ARG A 17 20.04 7.72 -18.79
CA ARG A 17 20.28 9.15 -18.63
C ARG A 17 19.56 9.57 -17.35
N LEU A 18 20.14 9.22 -16.20
CA LEU A 18 20.12 10.04 -15.01
C LEU A 18 20.65 11.42 -15.43
N ALA A 19 19.95 12.50 -15.06
CA ALA A 19 20.19 13.89 -15.44
C ALA A 19 19.62 14.33 -16.81
N ALA A 20 18.29 14.50 -16.85
CA ALA A 20 17.60 15.68 -17.42
C ALA A 20 16.11 15.34 -17.55
N TYR A 21 15.26 16.29 -17.16
CA TYR A 21 13.79 16.29 -17.28
C TYR A 21 13.05 15.47 -16.23
N PHE A 22 12.74 16.11 -15.10
CA PHE A 22 11.38 16.14 -14.52
C PHE A 22 11.19 17.38 -13.62
N VAL A 23 11.77 18.50 -14.07
CA VAL A 23 11.34 19.85 -13.70
C VAL A 23 10.29 20.23 -14.76
N CYS A 24 9.22 20.91 -14.35
CA CYS A 24 8.07 21.38 -15.16
C CYS A 24 6.79 20.53 -15.15
N THR A 25 6.25 20.22 -13.97
CA THR A 25 4.78 20.26 -13.78
C THR A 25 4.33 21.38 -12.84
N LEU A 26 5.23 22.23 -12.32
CA LEU A 26 4.87 23.46 -11.61
C LEU A 26 4.70 24.69 -12.52
N SER A 27 5.14 24.62 -13.78
CA SER A 27 4.97 25.72 -14.75
C SER A 27 3.61 25.72 -15.45
N THR A 28 2.77 24.71 -15.22
CA THR A 28 1.46 24.53 -15.90
C THR A 28 0.27 24.98 -15.06
N LEU A 29 0.48 25.71 -13.96
CA LEU A 29 -0.60 26.46 -13.31
C LEU A 29 -1.00 27.74 -14.09
N CYS A 30 -0.26 28.12 -15.14
CA CYS A 30 -0.64 29.17 -16.07
C CYS A 30 -0.31 28.74 -17.53
N PHE A 31 -1.32 28.64 -18.41
CA PHE A 31 -1.27 28.45 -19.89
C PHE A 31 -1.39 26.98 -20.47
N PRO A 32 -1.94 26.80 -21.70
CA PRO A 32 -2.90 25.74 -22.12
C PRO A 32 -2.25 24.41 -22.62
N PRO A 33 -3.02 23.38 -23.06
CA PRO A 33 -2.64 21.97 -22.94
C PRO A 33 -1.79 21.49 -24.13
N ALA A 34 -0.48 21.64 -24.06
CA ALA A 34 0.42 20.86 -24.88
C ALA A 34 0.64 19.50 -24.21
N HIS A 35 -0.04 18.46 -24.71
CA HIS A 35 0.10 17.06 -24.28
C HIS A 35 1.43 16.46 -24.74
N ALA A 36 2.55 17.04 -24.29
CA ALA A 36 3.86 16.45 -24.50
C ALA A 36 4.00 15.27 -23.54
N GLN A 37 4.03 14.06 -24.10
CA GLN A 37 4.36 12.84 -23.36
C GLN A 37 5.76 13.00 -22.75
N LEU A 38 5.81 13.38 -21.46
CA LEU A 38 7.04 13.79 -20.77
C LEU A 38 8.02 12.63 -20.59
N LEU A 39 7.53 11.38 -20.57
CA LEU A 39 8.33 10.16 -20.48
C LEU A 39 8.34 9.43 -21.82
N LYS A 40 9.54 9.22 -22.37
CA LYS A 40 9.75 8.32 -23.51
C LYS A 40 10.44 7.05 -23.03
N TYR A 41 9.73 5.93 -23.16
CA TYR A 41 10.27 4.60 -22.93
C TYR A 41 10.85 4.04 -24.22
N ASN A 42 12.09 3.59 -24.17
CA ASN A 42 12.81 3.04 -25.31
C ASN A 42 12.70 1.52 -25.38
N SER A 43 12.16 0.87 -24.34
CA SER A 43 11.99 -0.58 -24.31
C SER A 43 10.87 -1.01 -23.36
N GLU A 44 10.39 -2.24 -23.57
CA GLU A 44 9.44 -2.89 -22.65
C GLU A 44 10.04 -3.09 -21.26
N ALA A 45 11.36 -3.26 -21.15
CA ALA A 45 12.05 -3.37 -19.86
C ALA A 45 11.97 -2.06 -19.05
N GLU A 46 12.07 -0.92 -19.72
CA GLU A 46 11.90 0.39 -19.07
C GLU A 46 10.45 0.61 -18.63
N LEU A 47 9.47 0.23 -19.47
CA LEU A 47 8.05 0.23 -19.09
C LEU A 47 7.77 -0.68 -17.90
N PHE A 48 8.38 -1.87 -17.87
CA PHE A 48 8.24 -2.81 -16.77
C PHE A 48 8.84 -2.28 -15.46
N GLY A 49 10.03 -1.68 -15.53
CA GLY A 49 10.66 -1.01 -14.40
C GLY A 49 9.80 0.15 -13.87
N ALA A 50 9.26 0.98 -14.77
CA ALA A 50 8.36 2.07 -14.42
C ALA A 50 7.04 1.56 -13.83
N ALA A 51 6.48 0.49 -14.38
CA ALA A 51 5.27 -0.15 -13.85
C ALA A 51 5.44 -0.61 -12.40
N ALA A 52 6.63 -1.07 -12.01
CA ALA A 52 6.91 -1.53 -10.65
C ALA A 52 7.08 -0.41 -9.60
N VAL A 53 7.23 0.85 -10.04
CA VAL A 53 7.58 1.96 -9.13
C VAL A 53 6.64 3.17 -9.24
N SER A 54 6.15 3.51 -10.43
CA SER A 54 5.53 4.81 -10.68
C SER A 54 4.18 4.99 -9.95
N PRO A 55 3.19 4.06 -10.05
CA PRO A 55 1.91 4.25 -9.35
C PRO A 55 2.05 4.37 -7.83
N ASP A 56 2.91 3.54 -7.22
CA ASP A 56 3.21 3.62 -5.79
C ASP A 56 3.94 4.91 -5.43
N SER A 57 4.88 5.37 -6.27
CA SER A 57 5.61 6.62 -6.03
C SER A 57 4.66 7.83 -6.05
N VAL A 58 3.74 7.90 -7.03
CA VAL A 58 2.74 8.97 -7.11
C VAL A 58 1.84 8.95 -5.87
N PHE A 59 1.33 7.77 -5.49
CA PHE A 59 0.51 7.61 -4.29
C PHE A 59 1.23 8.15 -3.04
N GLN A 60 2.50 7.78 -2.83
CA GLN A 60 3.29 8.25 -1.69
C GLN A 60 3.52 9.77 -1.72
N VAL A 61 3.78 10.36 -2.88
CA VAL A 61 3.92 11.82 -3.02
C VAL A 61 2.63 12.53 -2.65
N LEU A 62 1.49 12.09 -3.21
CA LEU A 62 0.18 12.69 -2.90
C LEU A 62 -0.15 12.60 -1.41
N GLN A 63 0.11 11.45 -0.79
CA GLN A 63 -0.09 11.25 0.63
C GLN A 63 0.74 12.24 1.47
N ARG A 64 2.01 12.44 1.12
CA ARG A 64 2.89 13.40 1.84
C ARG A 64 2.45 14.85 1.63
N VAL A 65 2.00 15.22 0.42
CA VAL A 65 1.48 16.57 0.14
C VAL A 65 0.23 16.85 0.96
N ILE A 66 -0.72 15.91 1.01
CA ILE A 66 -1.95 16.06 1.81
C ILE A 66 -1.63 16.16 3.31
N SER A 67 -0.69 15.34 3.78
CA SER A 67 -0.20 15.38 5.17
C SER A 67 0.50 16.69 5.53
N LEU A 68 1.20 17.31 4.58
CA LEU A 68 1.73 18.67 4.74
C LEU A 68 0.58 19.68 4.79
N CYS A 69 -0.37 19.58 3.86
CA CYS A 69 -1.46 20.54 3.72
C CYS A 69 -2.47 20.54 4.87
N SER A 70 -2.66 19.41 5.55
CA SER A 70 -3.52 19.30 6.73
C SER A 70 -3.07 20.20 7.88
N LYS A 71 -1.79 20.59 7.91
CA LYS A 71 -1.24 21.49 8.94
C LYS A 71 -1.75 22.93 8.81
N TYR A 72 -2.25 23.33 7.64
CA TYR A 72 -2.72 24.69 7.40
C TYR A 72 -4.21 24.88 7.72
N SER A 73 -5.06 23.85 7.57
CA SER A 73 -6.45 23.90 8.05
C SER A 73 -7.14 22.52 8.09
N GLN A 74 -8.12 22.36 8.98
CA GLN A 74 -8.95 21.15 9.08
C GLN A 74 -9.76 20.84 7.80
N PRO A 75 -10.37 21.83 7.11
CA PRO A 75 -11.07 21.56 5.84
C PRO A 75 -10.14 20.99 4.76
N LEU A 76 -8.88 21.43 4.68
CA LEU A 76 -7.91 20.87 3.74
C LEU A 76 -7.56 19.42 4.06
N GLN A 77 -7.54 19.04 5.34
CA GLN A 77 -7.37 17.63 5.72
C GLN A 77 -8.51 16.79 5.13
N SER A 78 -9.77 17.11 5.47
CA SER A 78 -10.92 16.33 5.01
C SER A 78 -11.03 16.30 3.49
N PHE A 79 -10.77 17.44 2.82
CA PHE A 79 -10.77 17.52 1.36
C PHE A 79 -9.65 16.68 0.73
N GLY A 80 -8.43 16.80 1.25
CA GLY A 80 -7.28 16.02 0.78
C GLY A 80 -7.47 14.52 0.94
N GLU A 81 -7.95 14.08 2.11
CA GLU A 81 -8.23 12.67 2.37
C GLU A 81 -9.31 12.11 1.43
N HIS A 82 -10.36 12.90 1.18
CA HIS A 82 -11.42 12.53 0.24
C HIS A 82 -10.88 12.39 -1.20
N GLU A 83 -10.07 13.33 -1.68
CA GLU A 83 -9.56 13.28 -3.05
C GLU A 83 -8.47 12.24 -3.26
N LEU A 84 -7.65 11.96 -2.25
CA LEU A 84 -6.71 10.82 -2.30
C LEU A 84 -7.46 9.50 -2.41
N LYS A 85 -8.55 9.34 -1.65
CA LYS A 85 -9.43 8.17 -1.76
C LYS A 85 -10.01 8.05 -3.17
N ASN A 86 -10.51 9.14 -3.75
CA ASN A 86 -11.03 9.15 -5.11
C ASN A 86 -9.93 8.77 -6.14
N TRP A 87 -8.72 9.31 -5.99
CA TRP A 87 -7.59 8.99 -6.85
C TRP A 87 -7.20 7.50 -6.76
N VAL A 88 -7.12 6.94 -5.54
CA VAL A 88 -6.84 5.51 -5.32
C VAL A 88 -7.91 4.65 -5.98
N SER A 89 -9.19 5.01 -5.84
CA SER A 89 -10.29 4.30 -6.49
C SER A 89 -10.14 4.27 -8.01
N ARG A 90 -9.79 5.42 -8.64
CA ARG A 90 -9.54 5.49 -10.09
C ARG A 90 -8.31 4.68 -10.53
N HIS A 91 -7.30 4.53 -9.67
CA HIS A 91 -6.04 3.86 -9.99
C HIS A 91 -5.93 2.44 -9.44
N ARG A 92 -6.99 1.88 -8.85
CA ARG A 92 -6.94 0.60 -8.13
C ARG A 92 -6.27 -0.51 -8.95
N LEU A 93 -6.69 -0.69 -10.20
CA LEU A 93 -6.14 -1.74 -11.07
C LEU A 93 -4.66 -1.51 -11.41
N TYR A 94 -4.23 -0.26 -11.57
CA TYR A 94 -2.84 0.09 -11.87
C TYR A 94 -1.94 -0.05 -10.63
N LEU A 95 -2.44 0.29 -9.44
CA LEU A 95 -1.74 0.05 -8.17
C LEU A 95 -1.56 -1.47 -7.93
N GLU A 96 -2.60 -2.25 -8.20
CA GLU A 96 -2.54 -3.71 -8.11
C GLU A 96 -1.53 -4.30 -9.09
N GLU A 97 -1.56 -3.91 -10.36
CA GLU A 97 -0.64 -4.43 -11.37
C GLU A 97 0.81 -3.96 -11.14
N SER A 98 1.00 -2.74 -10.64
CA SER A 98 2.30 -2.22 -10.19
C SER A 98 2.92 -3.09 -9.10
N ALA A 99 2.12 -3.48 -8.11
CA ALA A 99 2.55 -4.42 -7.08
C ALA A 99 2.94 -5.80 -7.65
N VAL A 100 2.28 -6.27 -8.74
CA VAL A 100 2.73 -7.50 -9.42
C VAL A 100 4.11 -7.29 -10.04
N ALA A 101 4.26 -6.23 -10.83
CA ALA A 101 5.50 -5.92 -11.55
C ALA A 101 6.69 -5.80 -10.57
N ARG A 102 6.46 -5.17 -9.40
CA ARG A 102 7.47 -5.09 -8.33
C ARG A 102 7.85 -6.46 -7.78
N ARG A 103 6.89 -7.37 -7.56
CA ARG A 103 7.20 -8.74 -7.12
C ARG A 103 7.93 -9.54 -8.18
N GLU A 104 7.56 -9.39 -9.45
CA GLU A 104 8.27 -10.02 -10.56
C GLU A 104 9.73 -9.53 -10.60
N LEU A 105 10.01 -8.24 -10.39
CA LEU A 105 11.39 -7.73 -10.24
C LEU A 105 12.12 -8.35 -9.03
N ILE A 106 11.48 -8.43 -7.87
CA ILE A 106 12.08 -9.05 -6.68
C ILE A 106 12.36 -10.54 -6.91
N ALA A 107 11.45 -11.27 -7.57
CA ALA A 107 11.65 -12.67 -7.92
C ALA A 107 12.84 -12.83 -8.88
N MET A 108 13.01 -11.90 -9.83
CA MET A 108 14.18 -11.89 -10.72
C MET A 108 15.51 -11.74 -9.94
N LEU A 109 15.55 -10.94 -8.86
CA LEU A 109 16.75 -10.83 -8.00
C LEU A 109 17.20 -12.18 -7.43
N ASN A 110 16.23 -13.03 -7.08
CA ASN A 110 16.46 -14.36 -6.51
C ASN A 110 16.81 -15.41 -7.58
N SER A 111 16.71 -15.08 -8.87
CA SER A 111 17.04 -16.01 -9.94
C SER A 111 18.55 -16.27 -10.01
N PRO A 112 19.01 -17.53 -10.01
CA PRO A 112 20.42 -17.86 -10.15
C PRO A 112 20.97 -17.53 -11.55
N SER A 113 20.09 -17.42 -12.56
CA SER A 113 20.48 -17.13 -13.95
C SER A 113 20.56 -15.64 -14.27
N LEU A 114 20.17 -14.76 -13.35
CA LEU A 114 20.20 -13.32 -13.59
C LEU A 114 21.63 -12.78 -13.40
N ALA A 115 22.13 -12.06 -14.40
CA ALA A 115 23.46 -11.46 -14.37
C ALA A 115 23.62 -10.47 -13.20
N ALA A 116 24.83 -10.37 -12.65
CA ALA A 116 25.11 -9.60 -11.43
C ALA A 116 24.86 -8.09 -11.59
N ASP A 117 25.18 -7.54 -12.75
CA ASP A 117 24.89 -6.16 -13.13
C ASP A 117 23.38 -5.88 -13.16
N MET A 118 22.60 -6.82 -13.70
CA MET A 118 21.14 -6.72 -13.71
C MET A 118 20.54 -6.79 -12.31
N LYS A 119 21.05 -7.68 -11.45
CA LYS A 119 20.66 -7.73 -10.03
C LYS A 119 20.92 -6.40 -9.35
N GLN A 120 22.10 -5.82 -9.57
CA GLN A 120 22.46 -4.53 -8.98
C GLN A 120 21.58 -3.39 -9.51
N ASN A 121 21.23 -3.40 -10.80
CA ASN A 121 20.35 -2.39 -11.39
C ASN A 121 18.93 -2.46 -10.83
N ILE A 122 18.34 -3.66 -10.71
CA ILE A 122 17.02 -3.84 -10.11
C ILE A 122 17.05 -3.40 -8.64
N LYS A 123 18.08 -3.79 -7.88
CA LYS A 123 18.26 -3.37 -6.49
C LYS A 123 18.34 -1.84 -6.38
N ASN A 124 19.16 -1.21 -7.22
CA ASN A 124 19.32 0.24 -7.27
C ASN A 124 17.99 0.95 -7.62
N LEU A 125 17.21 0.42 -8.58
CA LEU A 125 15.90 0.95 -8.92
C LEU A 125 14.96 0.96 -7.71
N LEU A 126 14.86 -0.18 -7.01
CA LEU A 126 13.89 -0.38 -5.93
C LEU A 126 14.28 0.30 -4.62
N GLU A 127 15.57 0.30 -4.28
CA GLU A 127 16.07 0.74 -2.97
C GLU A 127 16.65 2.14 -2.98
N VAL A 128 17.09 2.66 -4.13
CA VAL A 128 17.77 3.96 -4.22
C VAL A 128 16.99 4.94 -5.09
N VAL A 129 16.67 4.55 -6.32
CA VAL A 129 16.04 5.47 -7.29
C VAL A 129 14.61 5.78 -6.93
N SER A 130 13.78 4.76 -6.64
CA SER A 130 12.36 4.96 -6.30
C SER A 130 12.17 5.85 -5.07
N PRO A 131 12.85 5.62 -3.92
CA PRO A 131 12.76 6.54 -2.79
C PRO A 131 13.21 7.96 -3.11
N LYS A 132 14.32 8.13 -3.84
CA LYS A 132 14.81 9.46 -4.23
C LYS A 132 13.84 10.23 -5.12
N ILE A 133 13.13 9.55 -6.01
CA ILE A 133 12.12 10.18 -6.86
C ILE A 133 10.97 10.70 -6.01
N ILE A 134 10.47 9.88 -5.06
CA ILE A 134 9.41 10.27 -4.13
C ILE A 134 9.84 11.49 -3.32
N ASP A 135 11.03 11.44 -2.73
CA ASP A 135 11.58 12.54 -1.93
C ASP A 135 11.74 13.80 -2.77
N SER A 136 12.37 13.71 -3.95
CA SER A 136 12.58 14.87 -4.82
C SER A 136 11.28 15.53 -5.28
N GLN A 137 10.26 14.74 -5.61
CA GLN A 137 8.97 15.27 -6.04
C GLN A 137 8.23 15.94 -4.89
N PHE A 138 8.18 15.28 -3.74
CA PHE A 138 7.58 15.86 -2.54
C PHE A 138 8.29 17.16 -2.12
N GLU A 139 9.62 17.16 -2.06
CA GLU A 139 10.41 18.34 -1.67
C GLU A 139 10.17 19.53 -2.59
N THR A 140 10.02 19.30 -3.90
CA THR A 140 9.69 20.36 -4.86
C THR A 140 8.34 21.02 -4.52
N MET A 141 7.32 20.22 -4.21
CA MET A 141 6.00 20.73 -3.84
C MET A 141 6.03 21.41 -2.46
N ARG A 142 6.75 20.81 -1.50
CA ARG A 142 6.92 21.34 -0.14
C ARG A 142 7.60 22.71 -0.16
N ILE A 143 8.72 22.85 -0.87
CA ILE A 143 9.44 24.13 -1.02
C ILE A 143 8.51 25.18 -1.59
N TYR A 144 7.80 24.86 -2.68
CA TYR A 144 6.86 25.82 -3.28
C TYR A 144 5.75 26.26 -2.32
N ILE A 145 5.16 25.34 -1.56
CA ILE A 145 4.16 25.67 -0.55
C ILE A 145 4.79 26.54 0.54
N GLU A 146 5.97 26.17 1.06
CA GLU A 146 6.59 26.87 2.18
C GLU A 146 7.11 28.27 1.81
N GLU A 147 7.67 28.45 0.62
CA GLU A 147 8.24 29.72 0.12
C GLU A 147 7.21 30.84 -0.02
N VAL A 148 5.92 30.52 -0.10
CA VAL A 148 4.83 31.50 -0.06
C VAL A 148 4.86 32.35 1.23
N GLY A 149 5.33 31.78 2.34
CA GLY A 149 5.60 32.50 3.60
C GLY A 149 4.38 33.00 4.39
N VAL A 150 3.18 33.03 3.80
CA VAL A 150 1.93 33.50 4.41
C VAL A 150 0.93 32.35 4.53
N LYS A 151 0.47 32.02 5.75
CA LYS A 151 -0.35 30.84 6.03
C LYS A 151 -1.62 30.74 5.19
N GLU A 152 -2.30 31.87 4.98
CA GLU A 152 -3.54 31.92 4.19
C GLU A 152 -3.27 31.59 2.71
N LEU A 153 -2.16 32.09 2.16
CA LEU A 153 -1.75 31.78 0.79
C LEU A 153 -1.21 30.34 0.68
N GLN A 154 -0.56 29.82 1.71
CA GLN A 154 -0.16 28.40 1.78
C GLN A 154 -1.37 27.47 1.75
N ALA A 155 -2.42 27.81 2.50
CA ALA A 155 -3.69 27.09 2.47
C ALA A 155 -4.33 27.13 1.08
N HIS A 156 -4.25 28.26 0.37
CA HIS A 156 -4.75 28.38 -1.00
C HIS A 156 -3.96 27.49 -1.98
N VAL A 157 -2.62 27.55 -1.96
CA VAL A 157 -1.77 26.68 -2.78
C VAL A 157 -2.01 25.20 -2.48
N CYS A 158 -2.19 24.85 -1.21
CA CYS A 158 -2.59 23.50 -0.81
C CYS A 158 -3.94 23.09 -1.38
N SER A 159 -4.93 23.99 -1.36
CA SER A 159 -6.23 23.76 -2.00
C SER A 159 -6.07 23.50 -3.50
N ASP A 160 -5.21 24.24 -4.19
CA ASP A 160 -4.96 24.07 -5.63
C ASP A 160 -4.29 22.73 -5.96
N TYR A 161 -3.37 22.27 -5.11
CA TYR A 161 -2.80 20.92 -5.24
C TYR A 161 -3.85 19.83 -5.05
N ILE A 162 -4.67 19.92 -4.00
CA ILE A 162 -5.74 18.93 -3.76
C ILE A 162 -6.78 18.97 -4.88
N GLN A 163 -7.16 20.17 -5.34
CA GLN A 163 -8.05 20.33 -6.50
C GLN A 163 -7.44 19.70 -7.76
N SER A 164 -6.13 19.79 -7.95
CA SER A 164 -5.45 19.13 -9.07
C SER A 164 -5.50 17.58 -8.99
N ILE A 165 -5.60 17.01 -7.79
CA ILE A 165 -5.89 15.57 -7.60
C ILE A 165 -7.34 15.27 -8.00
N ALA A 166 -8.29 16.11 -7.58
CA ALA A 166 -9.71 15.99 -7.93
C ALA A 166 -9.92 16.06 -9.45
N ASP A 167 -9.26 17.00 -10.12
CA ASP A 167 -9.30 17.20 -11.57
C ASP A 167 -8.57 16.08 -12.34
N GLY A 168 -7.97 15.13 -11.62
CA GLY A 168 -7.24 14.01 -12.18
C GLY A 168 -5.95 14.42 -12.91
N LYS A 169 -5.34 15.56 -12.57
CA LYS A 169 -4.03 15.95 -13.13
C LYS A 169 -2.90 15.02 -12.68
N PHE A 170 -3.12 14.24 -11.62
CA PHE A 170 -2.21 13.19 -11.18
C PHE A 170 -2.58 11.80 -11.73
N ASP A 171 -3.59 11.72 -12.60
CA ASP A 171 -4.02 10.45 -13.14
C ASP A 171 -3.00 9.93 -14.16
N LEU A 172 -2.66 8.64 -14.06
CA LEU A 172 -1.65 8.01 -14.89
C LEU A 172 -2.00 8.12 -16.38
N SER A 173 -3.29 8.00 -16.72
CA SER A 173 -3.79 8.14 -18.10
C SER A 173 -3.51 9.51 -18.73
N LYS A 174 -3.31 10.55 -17.91
CA LYS A 174 -2.95 11.89 -18.37
C LYS A 174 -1.44 12.13 -18.34
N ASN A 175 -0.78 11.71 -17.27
CA ASN A 175 0.65 11.99 -17.07
C ASN A 175 1.57 11.02 -17.79
N ASP A 176 1.13 9.78 -18.00
CA ASP A 176 1.90 8.74 -18.63
C ASP A 176 1.04 7.74 -19.43
N PRO A 177 0.53 8.17 -20.60
CA PRO A 177 -0.31 7.33 -21.44
C PRO A 177 0.38 6.04 -21.92
N ALA A 178 1.72 6.03 -22.03
CA ALA A 178 2.46 4.84 -22.44
C ALA A 178 2.45 3.79 -21.33
N LEU A 179 2.67 4.21 -20.09
CA LEU A 179 2.59 3.31 -18.95
C LEU A 179 1.16 2.83 -18.69
N THR A 180 0.15 3.69 -18.89
CA THR A 180 -1.26 3.28 -18.86
C THR A 180 -1.55 2.19 -19.89
N ALA A 181 -1.18 2.38 -21.15
CA ALA A 181 -1.39 1.37 -22.19
C ALA A 181 -0.66 0.04 -21.89
N TYR A 182 0.53 0.12 -21.30
CA TYR A 182 1.28 -1.06 -20.84
C TYR A 182 0.54 -1.80 -19.72
N PHE A 183 -0.02 -1.09 -18.75
CA PHE A 183 -0.86 -1.68 -17.71
C PHE A 183 -2.13 -2.32 -18.27
N ASP A 184 -2.85 -1.62 -19.14
CA ASP A 184 -4.09 -2.14 -19.75
C ASP A 184 -3.84 -3.46 -20.49
N GLN A 185 -2.72 -3.55 -21.21
CA GLN A 185 -2.31 -4.78 -21.88
C GLN A 185 -2.03 -5.92 -20.88
N ARG A 186 -1.31 -5.65 -19.79
CA ARG A 186 -0.96 -6.65 -18.78
C ARG A 186 -2.17 -7.16 -18.02
N ILE A 187 -3.05 -6.24 -17.60
CA ILE A 187 -4.30 -6.55 -16.92
C ILE A 187 -5.19 -7.41 -17.82
N SER A 188 -5.31 -7.05 -19.11
CA SER A 188 -6.10 -7.83 -20.07
C SER A 188 -5.53 -9.24 -20.28
N ARG A 189 -4.21 -9.39 -20.42
CA ARG A 189 -3.54 -10.69 -20.56
C ARG A 189 -3.77 -11.59 -19.35
N ARG A 190 -3.61 -11.05 -18.14
CA ARG A 190 -3.90 -11.80 -16.92
C ARG A 190 -5.37 -12.12 -16.79
N GLY A 191 -6.28 -11.20 -17.09
CA GLY A 191 -7.73 -11.45 -17.11
C GLY A 191 -8.12 -12.65 -17.99
N GLY A 192 -7.38 -12.88 -19.08
CA GLY A 192 -7.49 -14.07 -19.93
C GLY A 192 -6.92 -15.36 -19.33
N GLU A 193 -5.91 -15.29 -18.46
CA GLU A 193 -5.34 -16.43 -17.70
C GLU A 193 -6.09 -16.70 -16.36
N ILE A 194 -6.85 -15.73 -15.86
CA ILE A 194 -7.47 -15.67 -14.54
C ILE A 194 -8.81 -16.42 -14.44
N THR A 195 -9.32 -17.01 -15.52
CA THR A 195 -10.47 -17.94 -15.43
C THR A 195 -10.16 -19.22 -14.64
N THR A 196 -8.95 -19.39 -14.10
CA THR A 196 -8.54 -20.59 -13.37
C THR A 196 -7.91 -20.44 -11.96
N SER A 197 -7.59 -19.25 -11.38
CA SER A 197 -6.96 -19.23 -10.03
C SER A 197 -6.87 -17.92 -9.19
N SER A 198 -7.75 -16.90 -9.33
CA SER A 198 -7.38 -15.50 -9.01
C SER A 198 -7.87 -14.82 -7.71
N SER A 199 -8.47 -15.48 -6.73
CA SER A 199 -9.02 -14.76 -5.55
C SER A 199 -8.01 -14.47 -4.42
N VAL A 200 -6.86 -15.16 -4.34
CA VAL A 200 -5.88 -14.99 -3.26
C VAL A 200 -5.02 -13.73 -3.45
N ALA A 201 -4.58 -13.49 -4.69
CA ALA A 201 -3.52 -12.51 -4.97
C ALA A 201 -3.89 -11.03 -4.75
N SER A 202 -5.19 -10.70 -4.63
CA SER A 202 -5.68 -9.34 -4.34
C SER A 202 -5.70 -9.04 -2.84
N ALA A 203 -6.12 -9.99 -2.00
CA ALA A 203 -6.18 -9.81 -0.55
C ALA A 203 -4.77 -9.66 0.06
N ASP A 204 -3.81 -10.44 -0.44
CA ASP A 204 -2.38 -10.35 -0.09
C ASP A 204 -1.78 -8.96 -0.26
N ARG A 205 -2.27 -8.21 -1.25
CA ARG A 205 -1.77 -6.87 -1.55
C ARG A 205 -2.47 -5.82 -0.70
N LEU A 206 -3.78 -5.94 -0.61
CA LEU A 206 -4.61 -4.98 0.07
C LEU A 206 -4.29 -4.94 1.56
N ILE A 207 -3.94 -6.07 2.19
CA ILE A 207 -3.59 -6.10 3.62
C ILE A 207 -2.33 -5.31 3.99
N LEU A 208 -1.42 -5.07 3.05
CA LEU A 208 -0.15 -4.39 3.34
C LEU A 208 -0.37 -2.93 3.78
N GLY A 209 0.46 -2.47 4.72
CA GLY A 209 0.41 -1.12 5.27
C GLY A 209 -0.01 -1.09 6.74
N ARG A 210 -0.29 0.12 7.22
CA ARG A 210 -0.69 0.39 8.61
C ARG A 210 -2.19 0.63 8.68
N TRP A 211 -2.80 0.16 9.75
CA TRP A 211 -4.23 0.14 9.94
C TRP A 211 -4.59 0.52 11.36
N ARG A 212 -5.45 1.51 11.50
CA ARG A 212 -5.96 2.03 12.77
C ARG A 212 -7.23 1.29 13.15
N HIS A 213 -7.27 0.72 14.35
CA HIS A 213 -8.44 0.01 14.86
C HIS A 213 -9.60 0.98 15.10
N ILE A 214 -10.77 0.70 14.52
CA ILE A 214 -11.97 1.53 14.64
C ILE A 214 -13.01 0.87 15.54
N SER A 215 -13.22 -0.44 15.40
CA SER A 215 -14.26 -1.12 16.16
C SER A 215 -13.97 -2.61 16.33
N LEU A 216 -14.56 -3.19 17.37
CA LEU A 216 -14.47 -4.60 17.67
C LEU A 216 -15.87 -5.16 17.92
N VAL A 217 -16.21 -6.22 17.20
CA VAL A 217 -17.46 -6.95 17.35
C VAL A 217 -17.16 -8.31 17.97
N ARG A 218 -17.93 -8.70 18.99
CA ARG A 218 -17.84 -10.02 19.62
C ARG A 218 -19.15 -10.76 19.45
N THR A 219 -19.06 -12.02 19.05
CA THR A 219 -20.18 -12.94 19.00
C THR A 219 -19.89 -14.13 19.91
N PHE A 220 -20.73 -14.34 20.92
CA PHE A 220 -20.62 -15.43 21.88
C PHE A 220 -21.72 -16.45 21.60
N ASP A 221 -21.37 -17.69 21.28
CA ASP A 221 -22.35 -18.75 20.98
C ASP A 221 -23.46 -18.26 20.02
N LYS A 222 -23.07 -17.60 18.92
CA LYS A 222 -23.95 -16.98 17.90
C LYS A 222 -24.74 -15.72 18.33
N LYS A 223 -24.57 -15.23 19.56
CA LYS A 223 -25.16 -13.97 20.01
C LYS A 223 -24.15 -12.83 19.89
N THR A 224 -24.40 -11.92 18.95
CA THR A 224 -23.57 -10.74 18.73
C THR A 224 -23.86 -9.67 19.79
N VAL A 225 -22.79 -9.13 20.37
CA VAL A 225 -22.84 -8.00 21.31
C VAL A 225 -22.69 -6.70 20.53
N ALA A 226 -23.20 -5.60 21.09
CA ALA A 226 -23.03 -4.28 20.50
C ALA A 226 -21.54 -3.99 20.17
N PRO A 227 -21.24 -3.41 18.99
CA PRO A 227 -19.88 -3.06 18.61
C PRO A 227 -19.22 -2.17 19.66
N GLN A 228 -17.99 -2.53 20.05
CA GLN A 228 -17.16 -1.71 20.90
C GLN A 228 -16.33 -0.79 20.00
N VAL A 229 -16.58 0.52 20.08
CA VAL A 229 -15.76 1.52 19.38
C VAL A 229 -14.38 1.57 20.01
N SER A 230 -13.34 1.62 19.16
CA SER A 230 -11.95 1.77 19.57
C SER A 230 -11.60 3.25 19.73
N ASP A 231 -10.65 3.56 20.61
CA ASP A 231 -10.09 4.90 20.80
C ASP A 231 -9.11 5.33 19.68
N GLY A 232 -9.00 4.54 18.60
CA GLY A 232 -8.07 4.77 17.50
C GLY A 232 -6.59 4.64 17.85
N LYS A 233 -6.19 4.28 19.07
CA LYS A 233 -4.77 4.22 19.47
C LYS A 233 -4.09 2.90 19.10
N THR A 234 -4.86 1.89 18.73
CA THR A 234 -4.34 0.60 18.31
C THR A 234 -4.03 0.61 16.82
N ILE A 235 -2.78 0.36 16.46
CA ILE A 235 -2.31 0.25 15.07
C ILE A 235 -1.81 -1.16 14.80
N VAL A 236 -2.26 -1.77 13.72
CA VAL A 236 -1.67 -2.99 13.16
C VAL A 236 -0.97 -2.69 11.85
N GLY A 237 0.21 -3.26 11.64
CA GLY A 237 1.00 -3.13 10.42
C GLY A 237 1.27 -4.48 9.79
N PHE A 238 1.09 -4.59 8.47
CA PHE A 238 1.49 -5.76 7.68
C PHE A 238 2.54 -5.35 6.64
N PHE A 239 3.64 -6.11 6.60
CA PHE A 239 4.82 -5.75 5.80
C PHE A 239 5.08 -6.76 4.66
N PRO A 240 5.73 -6.33 3.56
CA PRO A 240 6.01 -7.19 2.41
C PRO A 240 6.91 -8.39 2.69
N ASN A 241 7.69 -8.36 3.77
CA ASN A 241 8.59 -9.43 4.18
C ASN A 241 7.87 -10.56 4.96
N GLY A 242 6.53 -10.56 5.01
CA GLY A 242 5.76 -11.55 5.77
C GLY A 242 5.79 -11.33 7.28
N THR A 243 6.12 -10.11 7.74
CA THR A 243 6.05 -9.74 9.16
C THR A 243 4.87 -8.82 9.45
N TRP A 244 4.41 -8.83 10.69
CA TRP A 244 3.38 -7.92 11.17
C TRP A 244 3.76 -7.34 12.53
N SER A 245 3.16 -6.20 12.86
CA SER A 245 3.24 -5.59 14.18
C SER A 245 1.88 -5.08 14.65
N LEU A 246 1.70 -5.03 15.97
CA LEU A 246 0.56 -4.44 16.65
C LEU A 246 1.09 -3.55 17.76
N ALA A 247 0.70 -2.29 17.74
CA ALA A 247 0.99 -1.33 18.80
C ALA A 247 -0.33 -0.88 19.44
N THR A 248 -0.40 -0.99 20.77
CA THR A 248 -1.45 -0.38 21.59
C THR A 248 -0.81 0.58 22.59
N ALA A 249 -1.63 1.28 23.38
CA ALA A 249 -1.12 2.16 24.43
C ALA A 249 -0.29 1.43 25.51
N SER A 250 -0.49 0.12 25.69
CA SER A 250 0.10 -0.64 26.80
C SER A 250 0.78 -1.94 26.37
N ASN A 251 0.79 -2.26 25.07
CA ASN A 251 1.36 -3.50 24.57
C ASN A 251 1.94 -3.31 23.16
N LEU A 252 3.03 -4.02 22.90
CA LEU A 252 3.61 -4.19 21.58
C LEU A 252 3.67 -5.68 21.29
N SER A 253 3.23 -6.07 20.10
CA SER A 253 3.35 -7.45 19.63
C SER A 253 3.79 -7.46 18.17
N SER A 254 4.57 -8.46 17.79
CA SER A 254 5.04 -8.62 16.42
C SER A 254 5.32 -10.08 16.11
N GLY A 255 5.41 -10.40 14.82
CA GLY A 255 5.76 -11.73 14.37
C GLY A 255 5.66 -11.90 12.87
N THR A 256 5.35 -13.12 12.43
CA THR A 256 5.23 -13.46 11.01
C THR A 256 3.79 -13.79 10.64
N TYR A 257 3.47 -13.62 9.36
CA TYR A 257 2.23 -14.08 8.78
C TYR A 257 2.47 -14.71 7.40
N ARG A 258 1.60 -15.64 7.03
CA ARG A 258 1.54 -16.20 5.67
C ARG A 258 0.08 -16.46 5.28
N TRP A 259 -0.23 -16.31 4.01
CA TRP A 259 -1.53 -16.70 3.48
C TRP A 259 -1.65 -18.22 3.43
N LEU A 260 -2.80 -18.73 3.87
CA LEU A 260 -3.17 -20.13 3.76
C LEU A 260 -4.05 -20.35 2.52
N ASP A 261 -4.97 -19.41 2.29
CA ASP A 261 -5.90 -19.39 1.16
C ASP A 261 -6.34 -17.93 0.86
N THR A 262 -7.49 -17.74 0.22
CA THR A 262 -7.98 -16.44 -0.27
C THR A 262 -8.37 -15.46 0.82
N ASP A 263 -8.81 -15.98 1.95
CA ASP A 263 -9.36 -15.20 3.04
C ASP A 263 -8.77 -15.60 4.38
N HIS A 264 -7.76 -16.48 4.43
CA HIS A 264 -7.11 -16.87 5.67
C HIS A 264 -5.61 -16.60 5.67
N ILE A 265 -5.13 -16.00 6.76
CA ILE A 265 -3.72 -15.94 7.11
C ILE A 265 -3.45 -16.77 8.36
N GLU A 266 -2.29 -17.39 8.41
CA GLU A 266 -1.69 -17.89 9.64
C GLU A 266 -0.77 -16.80 10.19
N GLN A 267 -0.94 -16.44 11.46
CA GLN A 267 -0.07 -15.52 12.18
C GLN A 267 0.65 -16.24 13.32
N THR A 268 1.95 -16.01 13.42
CA THR A 268 2.79 -16.47 14.54
C THR A 268 3.26 -15.26 15.33
N ILE A 269 3.11 -15.29 16.65
CA ILE A 269 3.58 -14.23 17.55
C ILE A 269 5.01 -14.55 17.97
N LEU A 270 5.98 -13.70 17.61
CA LEU A 270 7.39 -13.85 17.99
C LEU A 270 7.77 -12.97 19.17
N GLN A 271 7.09 -11.82 19.33
CA GLN A 271 7.28 -10.91 20.45
C GLN A 271 5.91 -10.41 20.93
N SER A 272 5.75 -10.29 22.25
CA SER A 272 4.58 -9.68 22.89
C SER A 272 4.94 -9.19 24.27
N GLY A 273 4.35 -8.08 24.73
CA GLY A 273 4.38 -7.68 26.14
C GLY A 273 3.59 -8.63 27.06
N VAL A 274 2.84 -9.59 26.48
CA VAL A 274 2.15 -10.65 27.20
C VAL A 274 2.86 -11.98 26.93
N ALA A 275 3.68 -12.44 27.87
CA ALA A 275 4.59 -13.58 27.68
C ALA A 275 3.90 -14.87 27.21
N ILE A 276 2.68 -15.16 27.70
CA ILE A 276 1.91 -16.36 27.31
C ILE A 276 1.54 -16.39 25.81
N GLN A 277 1.63 -15.24 25.12
CA GLN A 277 1.33 -15.15 23.69
C GLN A 277 2.52 -15.51 22.79
N VAL A 278 3.75 -15.50 23.30
CA VAL A 278 4.94 -15.75 22.48
C VAL A 278 4.96 -17.22 22.02
N GLY A 279 5.16 -17.43 20.73
CA GLY A 279 5.12 -18.74 20.08
C GLY A 279 3.73 -19.22 19.69
N MET A 280 2.67 -18.47 20.02
CA MET A 280 1.32 -18.82 19.57
C MET A 280 1.17 -18.67 18.07
N VAL A 281 0.48 -19.63 17.47
CA VAL A 281 0.04 -19.64 16.07
C VAL A 281 -1.48 -19.54 16.05
N SER A 282 -2.02 -18.69 15.19
CA SER A 282 -3.47 -18.57 15.01
C SER A 282 -3.83 -18.31 13.56
N ILE A 283 -4.97 -18.87 13.14
CA ILE A 283 -5.54 -18.62 11.83
C ILE A 283 -6.53 -17.45 11.95
N LYS A 284 -6.45 -16.50 11.03
CA LYS A 284 -7.31 -15.33 10.94
C LYS A 284 -8.02 -15.33 9.61
N GLN A 285 -9.31 -15.06 9.61
CA GLN A 285 -10.02 -14.72 8.40
C GLN A 285 -9.85 -13.22 8.13
N ILE A 286 -9.53 -12.86 6.89
CA ILE A 286 -9.22 -11.52 6.41
C ILE A 286 -10.25 -11.14 5.36
N ARG A 287 -10.88 -9.98 5.55
CA ARG A 287 -11.57 -9.26 4.48
C ARG A 287 -10.94 -7.90 4.38
N VAL A 288 -10.44 -7.57 3.21
CA VAL A 288 -9.68 -6.35 3.03
C VAL A 288 -10.03 -5.69 1.72
N ASN A 289 -10.22 -4.37 1.78
CA ASN A 289 -10.37 -3.50 0.63
C ASN A 289 -9.35 -2.36 0.73
N ALA A 290 -9.50 -1.31 -0.09
CA ALA A 290 -8.56 -0.19 -0.10
C ALA A 290 -8.53 0.59 1.22
N GLU A 291 -9.64 0.62 1.97
CA GLU A 291 -9.85 1.50 3.13
C GLU A 291 -10.05 0.74 4.43
N ASP A 292 -10.70 -0.42 4.34
CA ASP A 292 -11.08 -1.23 5.48
C ASP A 292 -10.33 -2.56 5.49
N LEU A 293 -9.95 -2.96 6.69
CA LEU A 293 -9.46 -4.29 7.01
C LEU A 293 -10.33 -4.85 8.13
N GLU A 294 -10.93 -6.01 7.87
CA GLU A 294 -11.57 -6.84 8.89
C GLU A 294 -10.70 -8.06 9.15
N ILE A 295 -10.37 -8.27 10.42
CA ILE A 295 -9.66 -9.47 10.89
C ILE A 295 -10.61 -10.20 11.83
N THR A 296 -11.02 -11.40 11.43
CA THR A 296 -11.87 -12.27 12.25
C THR A 296 -11.04 -13.41 12.83
N THR A 297 -11.17 -13.62 14.14
CA THR A 297 -10.60 -14.76 14.87
C THR A 297 -11.72 -15.54 15.51
N VAL A 298 -11.72 -16.86 15.32
CA VAL A 298 -12.56 -17.77 16.08
C VAL A 298 -11.73 -18.34 17.22
N GLN A 299 -12.25 -18.24 18.44
CA GLN A 299 -11.67 -18.84 19.64
C GLN A 299 -12.61 -19.93 20.14
N THR A 300 -12.14 -21.17 20.06
CA THR A 300 -12.82 -22.33 20.63
C THR A 300 -12.66 -22.35 22.15
N ARG A 301 -13.54 -23.06 22.83
CA ARG A 301 -13.44 -23.30 24.28
C ARG A 301 -12.07 -23.81 24.69
N THR A 302 -11.50 -24.77 23.96
CA THR A 302 -10.19 -25.35 24.24
C THR A 302 -9.07 -24.31 24.16
N GLU A 303 -9.14 -23.37 23.22
CA GLU A 303 -8.16 -22.28 23.13
C GLU A 303 -8.35 -21.26 24.24
N MET A 304 -9.60 -20.89 24.54
CA MET A 304 -9.90 -19.99 25.64
C MET A 304 -9.46 -20.56 27.00
N ASP A 305 -9.59 -21.87 27.21
CA ASP A 305 -9.16 -22.56 28.42
C ASP A 305 -7.64 -22.52 28.62
N LYS A 306 -6.85 -22.30 27.55
CA LYS A 306 -5.40 -22.09 27.62
C LYS A 306 -5.02 -20.63 27.91
N LEU A 307 -5.84 -19.68 27.48
CA LEU A 307 -5.49 -18.25 27.44
C LEU A 307 -6.12 -17.42 28.54
N LEU A 308 -7.29 -17.84 29.02
CA LEU A 308 -8.09 -17.10 29.99
C LEU A 308 -8.07 -17.77 31.36
N PRO A 309 -8.10 -17.00 32.46
CA PRO A 309 -8.19 -17.53 33.82
C PRO A 309 -9.34 -18.52 33.99
N ALA A 310 -9.26 -19.43 34.96
CA ALA A 310 -10.34 -20.38 35.24
C ALA A 310 -11.69 -19.66 35.46
N VAL A 311 -12.76 -20.25 34.92
CA VAL A 311 -14.11 -19.72 35.06
C VAL A 311 -14.51 -19.77 36.54
N LYS A 312 -15.17 -18.71 37.04
CA LYS A 312 -15.64 -18.70 38.42
C LYS A 312 -16.69 -19.79 38.64
N PRO A 313 -16.80 -20.36 39.86
CA PRO A 313 -17.85 -21.32 40.17
C PRO A 313 -19.25 -20.78 39.82
N GLY A 314 -20.01 -21.54 39.04
CA GLY A 314 -21.36 -21.17 38.60
C GLY A 314 -21.44 -20.35 37.31
N GLU A 315 -20.32 -19.82 36.80
CA GLU A 315 -20.27 -19.16 35.49
C GLU A 315 -19.99 -20.18 34.39
N ARG A 316 -20.57 -19.97 33.20
CA ARG A 316 -20.29 -20.77 32.01
C ARG A 316 -19.54 -19.93 30.98
N ARG A 317 -18.38 -20.42 30.54
CA ARG A 317 -17.68 -19.89 29.37
C ARG A 317 -18.41 -20.27 28.09
N ALA A 318 -18.44 -19.35 27.13
CA ALA A 318 -18.94 -19.62 25.80
C ALA A 318 -18.21 -20.81 25.17
N ASN A 319 -18.89 -21.57 24.32
CA ASN A 319 -18.22 -22.68 23.61
C ASN A 319 -17.38 -22.15 22.44
N GLU A 320 -17.81 -21.02 21.89
CA GLU A 320 -17.14 -20.32 20.81
C GLU A 320 -17.27 -18.80 20.99
N VAL A 321 -16.17 -18.10 20.73
CA VAL A 321 -16.15 -16.64 20.62
C VAL A 321 -15.58 -16.26 19.27
N VAL A 322 -16.37 -15.55 18.47
CA VAL A 322 -15.92 -14.93 17.23
C VAL A 322 -15.62 -13.46 17.51
N ILE A 323 -14.38 -13.05 17.23
CA ILE A 323 -13.92 -11.67 17.41
C ILE A 323 -13.60 -11.11 16.02
N THR A 324 -14.34 -10.08 15.61
CA THR A 324 -14.05 -9.34 14.38
C THR A 324 -13.55 -7.95 14.75
N SER A 325 -12.30 -7.68 14.42
CA SER A 325 -11.69 -6.35 14.54
C SER A 325 -11.73 -5.65 13.19
N VAL A 326 -12.23 -4.42 13.19
CA VAL A 326 -12.35 -3.56 12.01
C VAL A 326 -11.34 -2.44 12.13
N PHE A 327 -10.58 -2.21 11.06
CA PHE A 327 -9.54 -1.21 10.98
C PHE A 327 -9.74 -0.33 9.74
N SER A 328 -9.41 0.95 9.85
CA SER A 328 -9.25 1.86 8.71
C SER A 328 -7.79 1.97 8.38
N ARG A 329 -7.47 2.19 7.11
CA ARG A 329 -6.09 2.45 6.71
C ARG A 329 -5.55 3.69 7.43
N GLU A 330 -4.41 3.52 8.10
CA GLU A 330 -3.71 4.64 8.73
C GLU A 330 -3.02 5.45 7.64
N MET A 331 -3.67 6.54 7.23
CA MET A 331 -3.02 7.56 6.42
C MET A 331 -2.08 8.32 7.35
N ASN A 332 -0.77 8.24 7.10
CA ASN A 332 0.28 8.87 7.91
C ASN A 332 -0.14 10.24 8.45
N ASN A 333 -0.48 10.30 9.74
CA ASN A 333 -0.60 11.54 10.48
C ASN A 333 0.78 11.80 11.10
N PRO A 334 1.42 12.95 10.82
CA PRO A 334 2.76 13.27 11.30
C PRO A 334 2.83 13.38 12.83
#